data_AF-A0A2A6C7K5-F1
#
_entry.id   AF-A0A2A6C7K5-F1
#
_cell.length_a   1.000
_cell.length_b   1.000
_cell.length_c   1.000
_cell.angle_alpha   90.00
_cell.angle_beta   90.00
_cell.angle_gamma   90.00
#
_symmetry.space_group_name_H-M   'P 1'
#
loop_
_entity.id
_entity.type
_entity.pdbx_description
1 polymer ?
#
loop_
_entity_poly.entity_id
_entity_poly.type
_entity_poly.pdbx_seq_one_letter_code
_entity_poly.pdbx_strand_id
1 'polypeptide(L)'
;MSLIFDSAQDRAISGSPPFLVVSDPDTGLWFEARIEKILACQRAKESAFRGDSFSRACRMCGDAAPERRAIATTCGHVVCVSCALNINSCPTCKVDTVFLQLREERDYSRECRRCRNDEPVQRVLLTRCGHTLCSCCALELIPNAIAENRINCPYCSTRSRMVFIAEVVEKTSRFRRINTSFLFILPTFNMALALLPMAAYSKDFVKPTSAIVLILRTVNRTVHLERNLSIVLSELHAADVRSEKRGDSFSRACGGCGVEHPLRRAVSTVCGHATCFSCALVEDNCTVCDIPANFVPLPNCDSITRKCQLCKKVAPLQRVLLSACGHTLCCVCALQIIPEALSEDSIFCPYCAQESPIVFLAEDVTTPSIIIRMIRYIKRIIITSSIVTRTIRFVKRIYRKLFC
;
A
#
# COMPACT_ATOMS: atom_id res chain seq x y z
N MET A 1 -16.79 -39.97 52.67
CA MET A 1 -17.57 -39.27 53.72
C MET A 1 -17.29 -37.78 53.59
N SER A 2 -18.21 -36.85 53.37
CA SER A 2 -19.63 -36.88 53.08
C SER A 2 -19.95 -35.49 52.53
N LEU A 3 -20.67 -35.43 51.42
CA LEU A 3 -21.37 -34.24 50.93
C LEU A 3 -22.39 -33.79 51.97
N ILE A 4 -22.55 -32.48 52.18
CA ILE A 4 -23.84 -31.91 52.62
C ILE A 4 -24.12 -30.65 51.79
N PHE A 5 -25.26 -30.74 51.11
CA PHE A 5 -26.05 -29.72 50.46
C PHE A 5 -26.59 -28.72 51.48
N ASP A 6 -26.83 -27.48 51.07
CA ASP A 6 -28.06 -26.82 51.51
C ASP A 6 -28.73 -26.06 50.36
N SER A 7 -30.01 -26.39 50.23
CA SER A 7 -30.98 -25.93 49.25
C SER A 7 -31.80 -24.78 49.81
N ALA A 8 -32.11 -23.78 48.99
CA ALA A 8 -33.33 -23.01 49.17
C ALA A 8 -33.89 -22.59 47.81
N GLN A 9 -35.10 -23.08 47.56
CA GLN A 9 -35.95 -22.88 46.38
C GLN A 9 -36.73 -21.56 46.43
N ASP A 10 -36.88 -20.98 45.24
CA ASP A 10 -38.09 -20.38 44.65
C ASP A 10 -38.94 -19.35 45.41
N ARG A 11 -38.95 -18.11 44.89
CA ARG A 11 -40.19 -17.40 44.50
C ARG A 11 -39.99 -16.60 43.20
N ALA A 12 -40.97 -16.75 42.31
CA ALA A 12 -41.03 -16.21 40.95
C ALA A 12 -41.68 -14.81 40.86
N ILE A 13 -41.10 -13.98 39.98
CA ILE A 13 -41.68 -13.14 38.91
C ILE A 13 -42.86 -12.19 39.26
N SER A 14 -42.63 -10.89 39.14
CA SER A 14 -43.19 -10.06 38.04
C SER A 14 -42.79 -8.59 38.19
N GLY A 15 -42.21 -8.04 37.12
CA GLY A 15 -41.76 -6.66 37.06
C GLY A 15 -40.64 -6.53 36.06
N SER A 16 -40.97 -6.45 34.77
CA SER A 16 -40.02 -6.10 33.71
C SER A 16 -39.45 -4.70 34.01
N PRO A 17 -38.13 -4.56 34.24
CA PRO A 17 -37.54 -3.24 34.35
C PRO A 17 -37.52 -2.60 32.95
N PRO A 18 -37.63 -1.27 32.86
CA PRO A 18 -37.50 -0.58 31.59
C PRO A 18 -36.14 -0.91 30.97
N PHE A 19 -36.15 -1.14 29.65
CA PHE A 19 -34.96 -1.26 28.80
C PHE A 19 -34.08 -0.01 28.98
N LEU A 20 -33.19 -0.03 29.99
CA LEU A 20 -32.02 0.83 30.03
C LEU A 20 -31.08 0.28 28.97
N VAL A 21 -31.07 0.93 27.81
CA VAL A 21 -29.97 0.84 26.86
C VAL A 21 -28.75 1.42 27.56
N VAL A 22 -28.07 0.60 28.37
CA VAL A 22 -26.71 0.89 28.80
C VAL A 22 -25.90 0.84 27.52
N SER A 23 -25.52 2.02 27.04
CA SER A 23 -24.54 2.15 25.97
C SER A 23 -23.24 1.61 26.54
N ASP A 24 -22.91 0.38 26.19
CA ASP A 24 -21.72 -0.30 26.71
C ASP A 24 -20.46 0.49 26.28
N PRO A 25 -19.74 1.13 27.22
CA PRO A 25 -18.56 1.93 26.93
C PRO A 25 -17.43 1.12 26.26
N ASP A 26 -17.51 -0.22 26.29
CA ASP A 26 -16.52 -1.12 25.70
C ASP A 26 -16.67 -1.33 24.18
N THR A 27 -17.75 -0.85 23.56
CA THR A 27 -17.96 -0.97 22.11
C THR A 27 -16.92 -0.23 21.28
N GLY A 28 -16.37 0.88 21.80
CA GLY A 28 -15.33 1.66 21.11
C GLY A 28 -13.99 0.94 20.99
N LEU A 29 -13.52 0.33 22.09
CA LEU A 29 -12.23 -0.36 22.14
C LEU A 29 -12.18 -1.59 21.22
N TRP A 30 -13.30 -2.31 21.11
CA TRP A 30 -13.39 -3.46 20.20
C TRP A 30 -13.34 -3.05 18.73
N PHE A 31 -13.96 -1.92 18.38
CA PHE A 31 -13.95 -1.39 17.02
C PHE A 31 -12.54 -0.95 16.60
N GLU A 32 -11.81 -0.27 17.48
CA GLU A 32 -10.42 0.16 17.23
C GLU A 32 -9.48 -1.04 17.04
N ALA A 33 -9.53 -2.03 17.93
CA ALA A 33 -8.71 -3.25 17.80
C ALA A 33 -9.01 -4.02 16.50
N ARG A 34 -10.27 -4.02 16.05
CA ARG A 34 -10.68 -4.64 14.78
C ARG A 34 -10.14 -3.88 13.57
N ILE A 35 -10.16 -2.55 13.58
CA ILE A 35 -9.55 -1.72 12.54
C ILE A 35 -8.05 -1.94 12.50
N GLU A 36 -7.36 -1.90 13.65
CA GLU A 36 -5.92 -2.14 13.74
C GLU A 36 -5.55 -3.51 13.19
N LYS A 37 -6.35 -4.55 13.50
CA LYS A 37 -6.19 -5.88 12.91
C LYS A 37 -6.26 -5.83 11.40
N ILE A 38 -7.32 -5.24 10.83
CA ILE A 38 -7.51 -5.15 9.37
C ILE A 38 -6.29 -4.49 8.72
N LEU A 39 -5.84 -3.35 9.27
CA LEU A 39 -4.68 -2.63 8.78
C LEU A 39 -3.39 -3.45 8.91
N ALA A 40 -3.20 -4.16 10.02
CA ALA A 40 -2.03 -5.03 10.22
C ALA A 40 -1.97 -6.18 9.21
N CYS A 41 -3.11 -6.83 8.95
CA CYS A 41 -3.16 -7.91 7.96
C CYS A 41 -2.99 -7.38 6.53
N GLN A 42 -3.48 -6.17 6.22
CA GLN A 42 -3.24 -5.50 4.93
C GLN A 42 -1.76 -5.18 4.73
N ARG A 43 -1.11 -4.54 5.72
CA ARG A 43 0.34 -4.25 5.68
C ARG A 43 1.15 -5.52 5.41
N ALA A 44 0.80 -6.63 6.06
CA ALA A 44 1.46 -7.92 5.85
C ALA A 44 1.38 -8.40 4.39
N LYS A 45 0.20 -8.31 3.76
CA LYS A 45 0.03 -8.67 2.35
C LYS A 45 0.84 -7.76 1.42
N GLU A 46 0.82 -6.46 1.68
CA GLU A 46 1.57 -5.50 0.87
C GLU A 46 3.08 -5.71 0.96
N SER A 47 3.60 -6.02 2.15
CA SER A 47 5.02 -6.29 2.37
C SER A 47 5.49 -7.56 1.69
N ALA A 48 4.69 -8.63 1.76
CA ALA A 48 4.96 -9.86 1.02
C ALA A 48 4.97 -9.57 -0.49
N PHE A 49 4.02 -8.77 -0.98
CA PHE A 49 3.97 -8.34 -2.38
C PHE A 49 5.18 -7.49 -2.79
N ARG A 50 5.68 -6.61 -1.90
CA ARG A 50 6.90 -5.80 -2.15
C ARG A 50 8.19 -6.61 -2.08
N GLY A 51 8.17 -7.79 -1.45
CA GLY A 51 9.39 -8.53 -1.14
C GLY A 51 10.26 -7.78 -0.13
N ASP A 52 9.63 -7.18 0.89
CA ASP A 52 10.34 -6.54 1.99
C ASP A 52 11.14 -7.61 2.77
N SER A 53 12.41 -7.34 3.05
CA SER A 53 13.26 -8.17 3.91
C SER A 53 13.57 -7.44 5.22
N PHE A 54 13.93 -8.17 6.27
CA PHE A 54 14.11 -7.61 7.61
C PHE A 54 15.49 -7.93 8.13
N SER A 55 16.22 -6.89 8.55
CA SER A 55 17.58 -7.07 9.06
C SER A 55 17.58 -7.90 10.34
N ARG A 56 18.47 -8.89 10.42
CA ARG A 56 18.83 -9.54 11.69
C ARG A 56 20.00 -8.84 12.40
N ALA A 57 20.64 -7.87 11.75
CA ALA A 57 21.88 -7.30 12.23
C ALA A 57 21.73 -6.67 13.62
N CYS A 58 22.65 -6.98 14.52
CA CYS A 58 22.72 -6.32 15.81
C CYS A 58 23.20 -4.89 15.62
N ARG A 59 22.37 -3.91 15.95
CA ARG A 59 22.72 -2.48 15.85
C ARG A 59 23.82 -2.01 16.81
N MET A 60 24.21 -2.83 17.79
CA MET A 60 25.23 -2.47 18.76
C MET A 60 26.62 -2.96 18.34
N CYS A 61 26.77 -4.25 18.01
CA CYS A 61 28.07 -4.81 17.60
C CYS A 61 28.25 -4.95 16.08
N GLY A 62 27.20 -4.73 15.29
CA GLY A 62 27.25 -4.87 13.83
C GLY A 62 27.22 -6.32 13.32
N ASP A 63 27.13 -7.32 14.20
CA ASP A 63 26.96 -8.73 13.80
C ASP A 63 25.72 -8.85 12.90
N ALA A 64 25.93 -9.30 11.65
CA ALA A 64 24.91 -9.35 10.62
C ALA A 64 23.80 -10.37 10.92
N ALA A 65 24.12 -11.44 11.66
CA ALA A 65 23.21 -12.55 11.91
C ALA A 65 23.48 -13.21 13.26
N PRO A 66 23.25 -12.50 14.39
CA PRO A 66 23.45 -13.08 15.71
C PRO A 66 22.57 -14.31 15.92
N GLU A 67 23.18 -15.38 16.45
CA GLU A 67 22.53 -16.65 16.77
C GLU A 67 21.34 -16.42 17.73
N ARG A 68 21.55 -15.60 18.75
CA ARG A 68 20.54 -15.31 19.78
C ARG A 68 20.33 -13.81 19.91
N ARG A 69 19.06 -13.40 19.85
CA ARG A 69 18.63 -12.01 19.94
C ARG A 69 17.85 -11.74 21.23
N ALA A 70 17.99 -10.52 21.74
CA ALA A 70 17.26 -10.00 22.88
C ALA A 70 16.56 -8.70 22.50
N ILE A 71 15.42 -8.46 23.13
CA ILE A 71 14.57 -7.29 22.87
C ILE A 71 14.44 -6.41 24.11
N ALA A 72 14.52 -5.10 23.91
CA ALA A 72 14.21 -4.12 24.93
C ALA A 72 12.69 -4.05 25.13
N THR A 73 12.18 -4.57 26.25
CA THR A 73 10.73 -4.68 26.52
C THR A 73 9.97 -3.35 26.53
N THR A 74 10.64 -2.23 26.81
CA THR A 74 9.98 -0.91 26.84
C THR A 74 9.75 -0.34 25.44
N CYS A 75 10.67 -0.57 24.50
CA CYS A 75 10.68 0.11 23.19
C CYS A 75 10.65 -0.82 21.97
N GLY A 76 10.79 -2.14 22.18
CA GLY A 76 10.74 -3.14 21.12
C GLY A 76 12.01 -3.28 20.27
N HIS A 77 13.05 -2.47 20.48
CA HIS A 77 14.31 -2.58 19.74
C HIS A 77 15.05 -3.89 20.07
N VAL A 78 15.70 -4.46 19.06
CA VAL A 78 16.37 -5.77 19.13
C VAL A 78 17.90 -5.62 19.03
N VAL A 79 18.62 -6.39 19.85
CA VAL A 79 20.09 -6.55 19.83
C VAL A 79 20.46 -8.03 19.98
N CYS A 80 21.74 -8.40 19.87
CA CYS A 80 22.16 -9.76 20.21
C CYS A 80 22.18 -9.96 21.74
N VAL A 81 22.04 -11.20 22.21
CA VAL A 81 22.03 -11.51 23.65
C VAL A 81 23.33 -11.07 24.31
N SER A 82 24.49 -11.27 23.67
CA SER A 82 25.78 -10.86 24.23
C SER A 82 25.85 -9.34 24.50
N CYS A 83 25.33 -8.51 23.60
CA CYS A 83 25.23 -7.07 23.81
C CYS A 83 24.22 -6.67 24.89
N ALA A 84 23.19 -7.49 25.13
CA ALA A 84 22.17 -7.21 26.14
C ALA A 84 22.60 -7.56 27.58
N LEU A 85 23.61 -8.43 27.77
CA LEU A 85 23.91 -9.03 29.07
C LEU A 85 24.36 -8.05 30.17
N ASN A 86 24.77 -6.82 29.84
CA ASN A 86 25.32 -5.88 30.82
C ASN A 86 24.83 -4.44 30.64
N ILE A 87 23.65 -4.26 30.05
CA ILE A 87 23.06 -2.94 29.84
C ILE A 87 21.62 -2.91 30.35
N ASN A 88 21.25 -1.81 30.98
CA ASN A 88 19.91 -1.54 31.52
C ASN A 88 19.13 -0.52 30.68
N SER A 89 19.74 0.00 29.61
CA SER A 89 19.13 0.95 28.69
C SER A 89 19.26 0.49 27.24
N CYS A 90 18.25 0.79 26.42
CA CYS A 90 18.26 0.44 25.01
C CYS A 90 19.39 1.17 24.27
N PRO A 91 20.30 0.50 23.56
CA PRO A 91 21.41 1.18 22.89
C PRO A 91 20.94 2.10 21.75
N THR A 92 19.76 1.83 21.17
CA THR A 92 19.15 2.59 20.06
C THR A 92 18.48 3.89 20.51
N CYS A 93 17.63 3.85 21.54
CA CYS A 93 16.84 5.01 21.98
C CYS A 93 17.12 5.49 23.42
N LYS A 94 18.06 4.84 24.13
CA LYS A 94 18.48 5.16 25.50
C LYS A 94 17.40 5.09 26.58
N VAL A 95 16.25 4.48 26.28
CA VAL A 95 15.19 4.23 27.26
C VAL A 95 15.56 3.05 28.16
N ASP A 96 15.40 3.21 29.48
CA ASP A 96 15.59 2.14 30.45
C ASP A 96 14.65 0.96 30.17
N THR A 97 15.23 -0.24 30.19
CA THR A 97 14.54 -1.42 29.71
C THR A 97 15.09 -2.69 30.35
N VAL A 98 14.23 -3.69 30.43
CA VAL A 98 14.66 -5.08 30.65
C VAL A 98 14.82 -5.74 29.29
N PHE A 99 15.86 -6.55 29.13
CA PHE A 99 16.04 -7.35 27.92
C PHE A 99 15.49 -8.75 28.10
N LEU A 100 14.72 -9.21 27.10
CA LEU A 100 14.22 -10.58 27.05
C LEU A 100 14.75 -11.28 25.81
N GLN A 101 15.21 -12.52 25.97
CA GLN A 101 15.62 -13.34 24.85
C GLN A 101 14.41 -13.69 23.97
N LEU A 102 14.54 -13.45 22.67
CA LEU A 102 13.56 -13.89 21.68
C LEU A 102 13.67 -15.42 21.50
N ARG A 103 12.53 -16.12 21.54
CA ARG A 103 12.48 -17.54 21.16
C ARG A 103 12.27 -17.64 19.65
N GLU A 104 13.37 -17.68 18.93
CA GLU A 104 13.39 -17.96 17.50
C GLU A 104 13.71 -19.44 17.25
N GLU A 105 13.27 -19.96 16.12
CA GLU A 105 13.57 -21.32 15.70
C GLU A 105 15.03 -21.49 15.27
N ARG A 106 15.51 -22.74 15.19
CA ARG A 106 16.92 -23.04 14.83
C ARG A 106 17.29 -22.58 13.42
N ASP A 107 16.32 -22.46 12.54
CA ASP A 107 16.47 -21.98 11.15
C ASP A 107 16.34 -20.45 11.05
N TYR A 108 16.19 -19.75 12.18
CA TYR A 108 16.03 -18.30 12.23
C TYR A 108 14.78 -17.77 11.53
N SER A 109 13.81 -18.64 11.27
CA SER A 109 12.56 -18.30 10.58
C SER A 109 11.79 -17.19 11.30
N ARG A 110 11.23 -16.26 10.50
CA ARG A 110 10.31 -15.22 10.98
C ARG A 110 8.85 -15.68 10.91
N GLU A 111 8.61 -16.92 10.52
CA GLU A 111 7.28 -17.46 10.29
C GLU A 111 6.40 -17.31 11.53
N CYS A 112 5.22 -16.72 11.35
CA CYS A 112 4.19 -16.76 12.37
C CYS A 112 3.55 -18.15 12.40
N ARG A 113 3.95 -19.00 13.34
CA ARG A 113 3.41 -20.38 13.48
C ARG A 113 1.88 -20.48 13.56
N ARG A 114 1.17 -19.39 13.90
CA ARG A 114 -0.29 -19.38 13.97
C ARG A 114 -0.95 -19.23 12.60
N CYS A 115 -0.46 -18.35 11.73
CA CYS A 115 -1.04 -18.11 10.41
C CYS A 115 -0.15 -18.57 9.24
N ARG A 116 1.03 -19.13 9.53
CA ARG A 116 2.04 -19.56 8.57
C ARG A 116 2.44 -18.49 7.56
N ASN A 117 2.52 -17.25 8.03
CA ASN A 117 3.10 -16.16 7.24
C ASN A 117 4.60 -16.16 7.51
N ASP A 118 5.40 -16.50 6.51
CA ASP A 118 6.86 -16.64 6.58
C ASP A 118 7.57 -15.35 6.96
N GLU A 119 7.08 -14.21 6.46
CA GLU A 119 7.73 -12.90 6.60
C GLU A 119 6.73 -11.83 7.08
N PRO A 120 6.24 -11.90 8.33
CA PRO A 120 5.31 -10.93 8.86
C PRO A 120 5.97 -9.55 9.01
N VAL A 121 5.27 -8.49 8.56
CA VAL A 121 5.74 -7.10 8.65
C VAL A 121 6.13 -6.68 10.05
N GLN A 122 5.29 -7.07 10.99
CA GLN A 122 5.41 -6.67 12.36
C GLN A 122 5.14 -7.89 13.23
N ARG A 123 6.09 -8.17 14.10
CA ARG A 123 6.00 -9.24 15.07
C ARG A 123 5.69 -8.65 16.45
N VAL A 124 5.09 -9.46 17.30
CA VAL A 124 4.76 -9.16 18.68
C VAL A 124 5.39 -10.22 19.55
N LEU A 125 6.11 -9.80 20.58
CA LEU A 125 6.65 -10.63 21.62
C LEU A 125 5.69 -10.76 22.79
N LEU A 126 5.60 -11.96 23.35
CA LEU A 126 4.91 -12.25 24.60
C LEU A 126 5.91 -12.26 25.76
N THR A 127 5.89 -11.22 26.58
CA THR A 127 6.98 -10.91 27.53
C THR A 127 7.26 -11.94 28.61
N ARG A 128 6.32 -12.84 28.95
CA ARG A 128 6.60 -13.86 29.98
C ARG A 128 7.19 -15.15 29.42
N CYS A 129 6.93 -15.48 28.16
CA CYS A 129 7.37 -16.75 27.58
C CYS A 129 8.38 -16.59 26.43
N GLY A 130 8.56 -15.38 25.90
CA GLY A 130 9.49 -15.10 24.82
C GLY A 130 9.03 -15.56 23.43
N HIS A 131 7.83 -16.16 23.32
CA HIS A 131 7.25 -16.55 22.03
C HIS A 131 6.79 -15.32 21.23
N THR A 132 6.85 -15.44 19.91
CA THR A 132 6.48 -14.37 18.97
C THR A 132 5.27 -14.74 18.11
N LEU A 133 4.48 -13.73 17.74
CA LEU A 133 3.35 -13.81 16.81
C LEU A 133 3.49 -12.71 15.75
N CYS A 134 2.81 -12.82 14.61
CA CYS A 134 2.55 -11.63 13.79
C CYS A 134 1.53 -10.72 14.48
N SER A 135 1.60 -9.42 14.23
CA SER A 135 0.68 -8.44 14.85
C SER A 135 -0.79 -8.73 14.57
N CYS A 136 -1.14 -9.14 13.33
CA CYS A 136 -2.50 -9.55 12.96
C CYS A 136 -3.03 -10.68 13.88
N CYS A 137 -2.25 -11.73 14.14
CA CYS A 137 -2.63 -12.83 15.03
C CYS A 137 -2.61 -12.45 16.52
N ALA A 138 -1.75 -11.52 16.93
CA ALA A 138 -1.73 -11.03 18.30
C ALA A 138 -2.96 -10.18 18.61
N LEU A 139 -3.34 -9.28 17.70
CA LEU A 139 -4.53 -8.43 17.81
C LEU A 139 -5.83 -9.27 17.81
N GLU A 140 -5.86 -10.41 17.13
CA GLU A 140 -6.97 -11.37 17.21
C GLU A 140 -7.23 -11.94 18.61
N LEU A 141 -6.21 -11.96 19.46
CA LEU A 141 -6.30 -12.49 20.81
C LEU A 141 -6.77 -11.43 21.83
N ILE A 142 -6.79 -10.16 21.43
CA ILE A 142 -7.17 -9.02 22.29
C ILE A 142 -8.63 -9.03 22.74
N PRO A 143 -9.63 -9.39 21.91
CA PRO A 143 -11.03 -9.36 22.35
C PRO A 143 -11.30 -10.17 23.62
N ASN A 144 -10.45 -11.14 23.95
CA ASN A 144 -10.54 -11.97 25.16
C ASN A 144 -9.68 -11.43 26.34
N ALA A 145 -9.06 -10.25 26.20
CA ALA A 145 -7.98 -9.74 27.04
C ALA A 145 -8.09 -8.24 27.41
N ILE A 146 -9.22 -7.61 27.06
CA ILE A 146 -9.42 -6.15 26.99
C ILE A 146 -9.08 -5.43 28.31
N ALA A 147 -9.35 -6.03 29.46
CA ALA A 147 -9.14 -5.37 30.75
C ALA A 147 -7.65 -5.24 31.18
N GLU A 148 -6.75 -6.11 30.72
CA GLU A 148 -5.38 -6.20 31.28
C GLU A 148 -4.25 -6.01 30.26
N ASN A 149 -4.56 -5.85 28.97
CA ASN A 149 -3.56 -5.84 27.88
C ASN A 149 -2.62 -7.06 27.97
N ARG A 150 -3.20 -8.22 28.28
CA ARG A 150 -2.50 -9.49 28.47
C ARG A 150 -3.24 -10.60 27.76
N ILE A 151 -2.55 -11.26 26.84
CA ILE A 151 -3.09 -12.39 26.10
C ILE A 151 -2.47 -13.69 26.60
N ASN A 152 -3.22 -14.79 26.52
CA ASN A 152 -2.66 -16.12 26.74
C ASN A 152 -1.88 -16.52 25.49
N CYS A 153 -0.61 -16.89 25.67
CA CYS A 153 0.21 -17.38 24.58
C CYS A 153 -0.45 -18.60 23.92
N PRO A 154 -0.70 -18.60 22.59
CA PRO A 154 -1.34 -19.74 21.93
C PRO A 154 -0.46 -21.00 21.90
N TYR A 155 0.81 -20.90 22.28
CA TYR A 155 1.78 -22.01 22.25
C TYR A 155 2.02 -22.65 23.61
N CYS A 156 1.94 -21.88 24.70
CA CYS A 156 2.26 -22.36 26.04
C CYS A 156 1.27 -21.89 27.12
N SER A 157 0.19 -21.24 26.71
CA SER A 157 -0.88 -20.69 27.57
C SER A 157 -0.44 -19.66 28.62
N THR A 158 0.84 -19.30 28.69
CA THR A 158 1.36 -18.29 29.62
C THR A 158 0.76 -16.92 29.32
N ARG A 159 0.03 -16.37 30.30
CA ARG A 159 -0.53 -15.01 30.25
C ARG A 159 0.57 -13.97 30.19
N SER A 160 0.66 -13.22 29.10
CA SER A 160 1.79 -12.35 28.77
C SER A 160 1.35 -10.98 28.29
N ARG A 161 2.15 -9.95 28.52
CA ARG A 161 1.98 -8.65 27.85
C ARG A 161 2.54 -8.74 26.43
N MET A 162 1.99 -7.94 25.52
CA MET A 162 2.47 -7.81 24.16
C MET A 162 3.46 -6.65 24.04
N VAL A 163 4.57 -6.89 23.33
CA VAL A 163 5.52 -5.84 22.93
C VAL A 163 5.74 -5.97 21.43
N PHE A 164 5.47 -4.90 20.68
CA PHE A 164 5.73 -4.87 19.24
C PHE A 164 7.24 -4.81 19.00
N ILE A 165 7.74 -5.70 18.14
CA ILE A 165 9.16 -5.76 17.80
C ILE A 165 9.46 -4.68 16.77
N ALA A 166 10.41 -3.80 17.09
CA ALA A 166 10.89 -2.74 16.22
C ALA A 166 12.00 -3.27 15.31
N GLU A 167 11.61 -3.98 14.26
CA GLU A 167 12.53 -4.51 13.24
C GLU A 167 12.77 -3.50 12.13
N VAL A 168 13.97 -3.56 11.56
CA VAL A 168 14.37 -2.68 10.45
C VAL A 168 14.02 -3.38 9.17
N VAL A 169 13.13 -2.77 8.38
CA VAL A 169 12.91 -3.20 7.01
C VAL A 169 14.17 -2.83 6.22
N GLU A 170 14.93 -3.84 5.81
CA GLU A 170 15.93 -3.67 4.77
C GLU A 170 15.15 -3.49 3.49
N LYS A 171 15.05 -2.24 3.04
CA LYS A 171 14.49 -1.95 1.73
C LYS A 171 15.36 -2.68 0.73
N THR A 172 14.84 -3.76 0.14
CA THR A 172 15.45 -4.30 -1.07
C THR A 172 15.53 -3.13 -2.03
N SER A 173 16.72 -2.88 -2.58
CA SER A 173 17.04 -1.76 -3.47
C SER A 173 16.18 -1.72 -4.75
N ARG A 174 15.19 -2.62 -4.88
CA ARG A 174 14.28 -2.73 -6.01
C ARG A 174 13.02 -1.89 -5.92
N PHE A 175 12.59 -1.38 -4.77
CA PHE A 175 11.38 -0.56 -4.73
C PHE A 175 11.45 0.54 -3.66
N ARG A 176 11.96 1.72 -4.03
CA ARG A 176 11.64 2.93 -3.28
C ARG A 176 10.18 3.29 -3.58
N ARG A 177 9.27 2.99 -2.67
CA ARG A 177 7.99 3.69 -2.59
C ARG A 177 7.67 4.13 -1.18
N ILE A 178 7.21 5.36 -1.14
CA ILE A 178 6.78 6.10 0.03
C ILE A 178 5.25 6.14 -0.08
N ASN A 179 4.58 5.50 0.87
CA ASN A 179 3.12 5.55 1.00
C ASN A 179 2.71 6.86 1.71
N THR A 180 3.13 8.02 1.17
CA THR A 180 2.91 9.33 1.82
C THR A 180 1.51 9.90 1.58
N SER A 181 0.81 9.50 0.53
CA SER A 181 -0.46 10.15 0.15
C SER A 181 -1.56 9.95 1.21
N PHE A 182 -1.63 8.78 1.87
CA PHE A 182 -2.61 8.52 2.92
C PHE A 182 -2.30 9.27 4.23
N LEU A 183 -1.01 9.43 4.55
CA LEU A 183 -0.54 10.19 5.72
C LEU A 183 -0.80 11.70 5.60
N PHE A 184 -1.05 12.23 4.40
CA PHE A 184 -1.42 13.63 4.21
C PHE A 184 -2.93 13.89 4.24
N ILE A 185 -3.79 12.90 3.95
CA ILE A 185 -5.25 13.08 3.93
C ILE A 185 -5.83 13.07 5.34
N LEU A 186 -5.36 12.16 6.21
CA LEU A 186 -5.85 12.01 7.58
C LEU A 186 -5.70 13.29 8.43
N PRO A 187 -4.54 13.99 8.41
CA PRO A 187 -4.37 15.24 9.15
C PRO A 187 -5.27 16.36 8.64
N THR A 188 -5.45 16.52 7.32
CA THR A 188 -6.37 17.53 6.79
C THR A 188 -7.84 17.22 7.09
N PHE A 189 -8.22 15.94 7.12
CA PHE A 189 -9.57 15.52 7.49
C PHE A 189 -9.83 15.74 8.98
N ASN A 190 -8.91 15.34 9.86
CA ASN A 190 -9.00 15.56 11.29
C ASN A 190 -8.96 17.06 11.64
N MET A 191 -8.15 17.86 10.92
CA MET A 191 -8.12 19.31 11.10
C MET A 191 -9.43 19.96 10.62
N ALA A 192 -10.02 19.50 9.52
CA ALA A 192 -11.34 19.98 9.07
C ALA A 192 -12.46 19.61 10.06
N LEU A 193 -12.40 18.40 10.65
CA LEU A 193 -13.32 17.98 11.70
C LEU A 193 -13.15 18.79 12.99
N ALA A 194 -11.92 19.09 13.39
CA ALA A 194 -11.63 19.92 14.56
C ALA A 194 -12.10 21.38 14.41
N LEU A 195 -12.24 21.88 13.18
CA LEU A 195 -12.71 23.23 12.88
C LEU A 195 -14.24 23.36 12.81
N LEU A 196 -14.99 22.26 12.69
CA LEU A 196 -16.46 22.26 12.69
C LEU A 196 -17.08 22.92 13.94
N PRO A 197 -16.66 22.60 15.18
CA PRO A 197 -17.24 23.24 16.37
C PRO A 197 -16.88 24.73 16.49
N MET A 198 -15.71 25.16 16.01
CA MET A 198 -15.30 26.57 16.03
C MET A 198 -16.14 27.41 15.05
N ALA A 199 -16.54 26.85 13.91
CA ALA A 199 -17.41 27.51 12.95
C ALA A 199 -18.85 27.67 13.45
N ALA A 200 -19.29 26.85 14.42
CA ALA A 200 -20.66 26.90 14.95
C ALA A 200 -20.91 28.07 15.92
N TYR A 201 -19.86 28.69 16.47
CA TYR A 201 -19.98 29.72 17.52
C TYR A 201 -19.99 31.18 17.01
N SER A 202 -19.70 31.41 15.73
CA SER A 202 -19.62 32.76 15.16
C SER A 202 -20.83 33.06 14.27
N LYS A 203 -21.71 33.98 14.70
CA LYS A 203 -22.93 34.37 13.97
C LYS A 203 -22.66 35.01 12.59
N ASP A 204 -21.44 35.48 12.32
CA ASP A 204 -21.09 36.17 11.06
C ASP A 204 -20.43 35.26 10.00
N PHE A 205 -20.31 33.96 10.26
CA PHE A 205 -19.58 33.03 9.39
C PHE A 205 -20.54 32.19 8.53
N VAL A 206 -21.14 32.78 7.50
CA VAL A 206 -21.96 32.07 6.48
C VAL A 206 -21.08 31.36 5.42
N LYS A 207 -19.78 31.70 5.33
CA LYS A 207 -18.85 31.15 4.32
C LYS A 207 -18.17 29.79 4.61
N PRO A 208 -17.96 29.30 5.85
CA PRO A 208 -17.15 28.10 6.12
C PRO A 208 -17.88 26.78 5.77
N THR A 209 -19.22 26.77 5.80
CA THR A 209 -20.02 25.59 5.42
C THR A 209 -19.75 25.20 3.96
N SER A 210 -19.60 26.18 3.07
CA SER A 210 -19.25 25.95 1.66
C SER A 210 -17.87 25.31 1.48
N ALA A 211 -16.87 25.74 2.27
CA ALA A 211 -15.52 25.21 2.23
C ALA A 211 -15.44 23.78 2.78
N ILE A 212 -16.15 23.50 3.88
CA ILE A 212 -16.24 22.15 4.47
C ILE A 212 -16.92 21.20 3.49
N VAL A 213 -18.03 21.59 2.86
CA VAL A 213 -18.70 20.79 1.84
C VAL A 213 -17.77 20.53 0.65
N LEU A 214 -16.96 21.52 0.23
CA LEU A 214 -15.98 21.34 -0.83
C LEU A 214 -14.88 20.33 -0.44
N ILE A 215 -14.37 20.41 0.80
CA ILE A 215 -13.37 19.47 1.33
C ILE A 215 -13.94 18.06 1.41
N LEU A 216 -15.14 17.89 1.98
CA LEU A 216 -15.79 16.57 2.08
C LEU A 216 -16.09 15.98 0.70
N ARG A 217 -16.57 16.78 -0.26
CA ARG A 217 -16.74 16.34 -1.66
C ARG A 217 -15.41 15.95 -2.30
N THR A 218 -14.34 16.67 -1.98
CA THR A 218 -12.99 16.37 -2.46
C THR A 218 -12.47 15.06 -1.91
N VAL A 219 -12.56 14.85 -0.59
CA VAL A 219 -12.15 13.60 0.07
C VAL A 219 -12.97 12.42 -0.43
N ASN A 220 -14.29 12.55 -0.51
CA ASN A 220 -15.17 11.49 -1.04
C ASN A 220 -14.81 11.14 -2.50
N ARG A 221 -14.52 12.15 -3.33
CA ARG A 221 -14.00 11.90 -4.69
C ARG A 221 -12.68 11.15 -4.66
N THR A 222 -11.70 11.55 -3.85
CA THR A 222 -10.40 10.87 -3.76
C THR A 222 -10.55 9.41 -3.32
N VAL A 223 -11.33 9.13 -2.27
CA VAL A 223 -11.59 7.76 -1.81
C VAL A 223 -12.26 6.92 -2.90
N HIS A 224 -13.23 7.52 -3.62
CA HIS A 224 -13.89 6.84 -4.73
C HIS A 224 -12.92 6.55 -5.88
N LEU A 225 -12.01 7.49 -6.18
CA LEU A 225 -10.96 7.33 -7.19
C LEU A 225 -9.98 6.19 -6.82
N GLU A 226 -9.53 6.12 -5.58
CA GLU A 226 -8.63 5.03 -5.12
C GLU A 226 -9.32 3.66 -5.23
N ARG A 227 -10.58 3.56 -4.80
CA ARG A 227 -11.35 2.31 -4.91
C ARG A 227 -11.51 1.89 -6.37
N ASN A 228 -11.88 2.83 -7.24
CA ASN A 228 -12.06 2.55 -8.66
C ASN A 228 -10.73 2.18 -9.33
N LEU A 229 -9.62 2.85 -8.96
CA LEU A 229 -8.29 2.50 -9.45
C LEU A 229 -7.88 1.08 -9.02
N SER A 230 -8.15 0.68 -7.77
CA SER A 230 -7.88 -0.67 -7.30
C SER A 230 -8.67 -1.72 -8.09
N ILE A 231 -9.93 -1.45 -8.42
CA ILE A 231 -10.76 -2.34 -9.26
C ILE A 231 -10.13 -2.45 -10.66
N VAL A 232 -9.84 -1.32 -11.29
CA VAL A 232 -9.20 -1.23 -12.62
C VAL A 232 -7.87 -2.00 -12.65
N LEU A 233 -7.02 -1.84 -11.64
CA LEU A 233 -5.75 -2.57 -11.53
C LEU A 233 -5.97 -4.08 -11.40
N SER A 234 -6.96 -4.51 -10.61
CA SER A 234 -7.29 -5.92 -10.46
C SER A 234 -7.81 -6.54 -11.77
N GLU A 235 -8.63 -5.80 -12.52
CA GLU A 235 -9.17 -6.24 -13.81
C GLU A 235 -8.07 -6.33 -14.88
N LEU A 236 -7.16 -5.36 -14.94
CA LEU A 236 -5.99 -5.40 -15.83
C LEU A 236 -5.07 -6.57 -15.49
N HIS A 237 -4.82 -6.82 -14.20
CA HIS A 237 -4.03 -7.96 -13.78
C HIS A 237 -4.68 -9.29 -14.19
N ALA A 238 -5.99 -9.41 -13.98
CA ALA A 238 -6.74 -10.59 -14.40
C ALA A 238 -6.75 -10.75 -15.93
N ALA A 239 -6.81 -9.65 -16.68
CA ALA A 239 -6.74 -9.65 -18.14
C ALA A 239 -5.37 -10.13 -18.66
N ASP A 240 -4.28 -9.66 -18.06
CA ASP A 240 -2.93 -10.15 -18.35
C ASP A 240 -2.82 -11.67 -18.10
N VAL A 241 -3.30 -12.16 -16.95
CA VAL A 241 -3.24 -13.59 -16.62
C VAL A 241 -4.06 -14.43 -17.61
N ARG A 242 -5.23 -13.94 -18.04
CA ARG A 242 -6.04 -14.61 -19.07
C ARG A 242 -5.32 -14.62 -20.43
N SER A 243 -4.67 -13.52 -20.79
CA SER A 243 -3.92 -13.38 -22.03
C SER A 243 -2.74 -14.35 -22.09
N GLU A 244 -1.98 -14.43 -21.00
CA GLU A 244 -0.88 -15.38 -20.83
C GLU A 244 -1.36 -16.84 -20.92
N LYS A 245 -2.46 -17.18 -20.26
CA LYS A 245 -3.06 -18.54 -20.33
C LYS A 245 -3.52 -18.92 -21.73
N ARG A 246 -3.98 -17.96 -22.54
CA ARG A 246 -4.37 -18.21 -23.93
C ARG A 246 -3.18 -18.29 -24.87
N GLY A 247 -1.99 -17.85 -24.43
CA GLY A 247 -0.83 -17.72 -25.31
C GLY A 247 -1.02 -16.62 -26.35
N ASP A 248 -1.74 -15.53 -26.01
CA ASP A 248 -1.95 -14.43 -26.94
C ASP A 248 -0.59 -13.92 -27.46
N SER A 249 -0.42 -13.93 -28.79
CA SER A 249 0.73 -13.35 -29.45
C SER A 249 0.39 -11.92 -29.90
N PHE A 250 1.41 -11.07 -29.95
CA PHE A 250 1.24 -9.66 -30.28
C PHE A 250 2.03 -9.38 -31.53
N SER A 251 1.33 -8.92 -32.57
CA SER A 251 1.96 -8.62 -33.84
C SER A 251 3.04 -7.56 -33.66
N ARG A 252 4.22 -7.83 -34.23
CA ARG A 252 5.29 -6.84 -34.39
C ARG A 252 5.18 -6.10 -35.71
N ALA A 253 4.20 -6.45 -36.55
CA ALA A 253 4.09 -5.90 -37.88
C ALA A 253 3.98 -4.37 -37.83
N CYS A 254 4.61 -3.72 -38.80
CA CYS A 254 4.43 -2.29 -39.00
C CYS A 254 2.99 -2.04 -39.47
N GLY A 255 2.21 -1.27 -38.72
CA GLY A 255 0.85 -0.92 -39.14
C GLY A 255 0.79 -0.06 -40.43
N GLY A 256 1.89 0.55 -40.86
CA GLY A 256 1.98 1.30 -42.11
C GLY A 256 2.34 0.44 -43.32
N CYS A 257 3.48 -0.26 -43.28
CA CYS A 257 4.01 -1.01 -44.43
C CYS A 257 3.84 -2.54 -44.34
N GLY A 258 3.25 -3.06 -43.26
CA GLY A 258 3.00 -4.51 -43.10
C GLY A 258 4.22 -5.38 -42.80
N VAL A 259 5.45 -4.84 -42.82
CA VAL A 259 6.67 -5.61 -42.49
C VAL A 259 6.51 -6.27 -41.12
N GLU A 260 6.60 -7.61 -41.05
CA GLU A 260 6.23 -8.40 -39.87
C GLU A 260 7.15 -8.18 -38.66
N HIS A 261 8.46 -8.03 -38.91
CA HIS A 261 9.48 -7.98 -37.86
C HIS A 261 10.50 -6.85 -38.12
N PRO A 262 10.06 -5.58 -38.10
CA PRO A 262 10.98 -4.47 -38.25
C PRO A 262 12.01 -4.49 -37.11
N LEU A 263 13.30 -4.40 -37.48
CA LEU A 263 14.42 -4.33 -36.55
C LEU A 263 14.29 -3.12 -35.61
N ARG A 264 13.92 -1.97 -36.18
CA ARG A 264 13.71 -0.72 -35.44
C ARG A 264 12.26 -0.29 -35.56
N ARG A 265 11.63 0.00 -34.42
CA ARG A 265 10.27 0.56 -34.35
C ARG A 265 10.30 1.93 -33.69
N ALA A 266 9.30 2.72 -34.02
CA ALA A 266 8.99 3.96 -33.34
C ALA A 266 7.51 3.98 -32.96
N VAL A 267 7.16 4.82 -31.98
CA VAL A 267 5.81 4.95 -31.47
C VAL A 267 5.38 6.40 -31.59
N SER A 268 4.18 6.62 -32.14
CA SER A 268 3.55 7.94 -32.12
C SER A 268 3.26 8.35 -30.67
N THR A 269 3.76 9.50 -30.24
CA THR A 269 3.50 10.03 -28.89
C THR A 269 2.07 10.52 -28.70
N VAL A 270 1.29 10.64 -29.78
CA VAL A 270 -0.08 11.16 -29.77
C VAL A 270 -1.10 10.03 -29.69
N CYS A 271 -0.99 9.04 -30.58
CA CYS A 271 -1.96 7.93 -30.67
C CYS A 271 -1.45 6.60 -30.12
N GLY A 272 -0.14 6.46 -29.89
CA GLY A 272 0.46 5.25 -29.34
C GLY A 272 0.63 4.10 -30.34
N HIS A 273 0.27 4.27 -31.62
CA HIS A 273 0.54 3.29 -32.65
C HIS A 273 2.05 3.12 -32.89
N ALA A 274 2.47 1.87 -33.04
CA ALA A 274 3.86 1.50 -33.25
C ALA A 274 4.11 1.11 -34.72
N THR A 275 5.04 1.79 -35.38
CA THR A 275 5.41 1.58 -36.79
C THR A 275 6.90 1.22 -36.91
N CYS A 276 7.35 0.78 -38.09
CA CYS A 276 8.78 0.66 -38.34
C CYS A 276 9.43 2.05 -38.41
N PHE A 277 10.72 2.12 -38.09
CA PHE A 277 11.44 3.40 -38.05
C PHE A 277 11.42 4.13 -39.40
N SER A 278 11.46 3.40 -40.51
CA SER A 278 11.37 4.00 -41.85
C SER A 278 10.02 4.69 -42.08
N CYS A 279 8.90 4.05 -41.75
CA CYS A 279 7.57 4.68 -41.85
C CYS A 279 7.41 5.90 -40.93
N ALA A 280 8.07 5.89 -39.77
CA ALA A 280 8.03 7.00 -38.82
C ALA A 280 8.87 8.23 -39.26
N LEU A 281 9.76 8.09 -40.25
CA LEU A 281 10.60 9.18 -40.74
C LEU A 281 10.07 9.87 -42.00
N VAL A 282 9.21 9.18 -42.76
CA VAL A 282 8.72 9.67 -44.07
C VAL A 282 7.53 10.60 -43.91
N GLU A 283 6.69 10.35 -42.90
CA GLU A 283 5.41 11.02 -42.73
C GLU A 283 5.37 11.85 -41.46
N ASP A 284 4.84 13.07 -41.54
CA ASP A 284 4.51 13.90 -40.36
C ASP A 284 3.28 13.35 -39.60
N ASN A 285 2.55 12.42 -40.23
CA ASN A 285 1.35 11.80 -39.71
C ASN A 285 1.57 10.33 -39.32
N CYS A 286 0.79 9.84 -38.36
CA CYS A 286 0.76 8.43 -38.04
C CYS A 286 0.18 7.61 -39.20
N THR A 287 0.99 6.75 -39.81
CA THR A 287 0.58 5.89 -40.96
C THR A 287 -0.59 4.93 -40.68
N VAL A 288 -1.01 4.78 -39.42
CA VAL A 288 -2.12 3.90 -39.02
C VAL A 288 -3.45 4.65 -38.91
N CYS A 289 -3.42 5.91 -38.45
CA CYS A 289 -4.64 6.68 -38.17
C CYS A 289 -4.64 8.11 -38.74
N ASP A 290 -3.62 8.47 -39.50
CA ASP A 290 -3.44 9.76 -40.18
C ASP A 290 -3.55 11.00 -39.26
N ILE A 291 -3.08 10.87 -38.02
CA ILE A 291 -3.03 11.98 -37.05
C ILE A 291 -1.60 12.53 -37.02
N PRO A 292 -1.39 13.87 -37.12
CA PRO A 292 -0.08 14.49 -36.94
C PRO A 292 0.59 14.04 -35.65
N ALA A 293 1.82 13.54 -35.74
CA ALA A 293 2.46 12.87 -34.62
C ALA A 293 3.98 13.03 -34.61
N ASN A 294 4.52 13.22 -33.41
CA ASN A 294 5.94 12.98 -33.15
C ASN A 294 6.15 11.50 -32.85
N PHE A 295 7.31 10.98 -33.23
CA PHE A 295 7.68 9.59 -33.00
C PHE A 295 8.87 9.47 -32.06
N VAL A 296 8.78 8.53 -31.13
CA VAL A 296 9.87 8.17 -30.21
C VAL A 296 10.34 6.75 -30.55
N PRO A 297 11.66 6.51 -30.69
CA PRO A 297 12.19 5.17 -30.88
C PRO A 297 11.75 4.24 -29.75
N LEU A 298 11.34 3.02 -30.08
CA LEU A 298 11.02 2.01 -29.09
C LEU A 298 12.30 1.22 -28.77
N PRO A 299 12.97 1.46 -27.62
CA PRO A 299 14.21 0.76 -27.30
C PRO A 299 13.97 -0.74 -27.10
N ASN A 300 15.00 -1.53 -27.42
CA ASN A 300 15.00 -2.99 -27.32
C ASN A 300 14.03 -3.72 -28.26
N CYS A 301 13.87 -3.23 -29.50
CA CYS A 301 13.19 -4.01 -30.54
C CYS A 301 13.94 -5.32 -30.90
N ASP A 302 15.24 -5.38 -30.62
CA ASP A 302 16.06 -6.56 -30.93
C ASP A 302 15.81 -7.69 -29.92
N SER A 303 15.50 -7.34 -28.66
CA SER A 303 15.02 -8.33 -27.70
C SER A 303 13.55 -8.64 -28.01
N ILE A 304 13.27 -9.85 -28.47
CA ILE A 304 11.92 -10.37 -28.73
C ILE A 304 10.99 -10.24 -27.49
N THR A 305 11.56 -9.95 -26.31
CA THR A 305 10.84 -9.94 -25.05
C THR A 305 10.01 -8.67 -24.86
N ARG A 306 8.68 -8.81 -24.74
CA ARG A 306 7.77 -7.76 -24.25
C ARG A 306 7.82 -7.59 -22.73
N LYS A 307 8.85 -8.14 -22.08
CA LYS A 307 8.92 -8.32 -20.64
C LYS A 307 8.92 -6.97 -19.92
N CYS A 308 7.96 -6.77 -19.03
CA CYS A 308 7.96 -5.62 -18.13
C CYS A 308 9.18 -5.70 -17.22
N GLN A 309 10.07 -4.73 -17.25
CA GLN A 309 11.29 -4.80 -16.45
C GLN A 309 11.05 -4.55 -14.95
N LEU A 310 9.89 -4.00 -14.57
CA LEU A 310 9.46 -3.87 -13.17
C LEU A 310 8.93 -5.18 -12.60
N CYS A 311 7.77 -5.66 -13.06
CA CYS A 311 7.13 -6.86 -12.50
C CYS A 311 7.58 -8.17 -13.15
N LYS A 312 8.50 -8.11 -14.12
CA LYS A 312 9.05 -9.26 -14.87
C LYS A 312 8.04 -10.10 -15.65
N LYS A 313 6.79 -9.64 -15.78
CA LYS A 313 5.77 -10.27 -16.65
C LYS A 313 6.25 -10.28 -18.10
N VAL A 314 6.24 -11.45 -18.74
CA VAL A 314 6.91 -11.69 -20.03
C VAL A 314 6.17 -11.05 -21.21
N ALA A 315 4.84 -11.11 -21.22
CA ALA A 315 3.99 -10.58 -22.29
C ALA A 315 2.78 -9.85 -21.69
N PRO A 316 2.97 -8.68 -21.06
CA PRO A 316 1.85 -7.90 -20.56
C PRO A 316 0.89 -7.54 -21.72
N LEU A 317 -0.41 -7.63 -21.48
CA LEU A 317 -1.44 -7.33 -22.48
C LEU A 317 -1.31 -5.90 -22.96
N GLN A 318 -1.05 -4.99 -22.03
CA GLN A 318 -0.86 -3.57 -22.31
C GLN A 318 0.47 -3.06 -21.80
N ARG A 319 1.07 -2.18 -22.60
CA ARG A 319 2.31 -1.51 -22.29
C ARG A 319 2.16 0.00 -22.38
N VAL A 320 3.02 0.66 -21.64
CA VAL A 320 3.19 2.11 -21.63
C VAL A 320 4.62 2.40 -22.03
N LEU A 321 4.78 3.41 -22.88
CA LEU A 321 6.04 4.03 -23.24
C LEU A 321 6.21 5.34 -22.47
N LEU A 322 7.40 5.54 -21.94
CA LEU A 322 7.83 6.80 -21.35
C LEU A 322 8.52 7.62 -22.44
N SER A 323 7.77 8.52 -23.09
CA SER A 323 8.19 9.19 -24.33
C SER A 323 9.48 10.03 -24.22
N ALA A 324 9.83 10.53 -23.03
CA ALA A 324 11.06 11.31 -22.84
C ALA A 324 12.33 10.43 -22.80
N CYS A 325 12.20 9.15 -22.44
CA CYS A 325 13.36 8.25 -22.24
C CYS A 325 13.28 6.94 -23.02
N GLY A 326 12.17 6.67 -23.71
CA GLY A 326 11.92 5.44 -24.46
C GLY A 326 11.62 4.20 -23.60
N HIS A 327 11.84 4.22 -22.28
CA HIS A 327 11.61 3.02 -21.48
C HIS A 327 10.15 2.57 -21.48
N THR A 328 9.92 1.25 -21.44
CA THR A 328 8.59 0.65 -21.44
C THR A 328 8.25 -0.06 -20.12
N LEU A 329 6.97 0.01 -19.75
CA LEU A 329 6.38 -0.61 -18.57
C LEU A 329 5.13 -1.40 -18.98
N CYS A 330 4.70 -2.39 -18.20
CA CYS A 330 3.31 -2.83 -18.31
C CYS A 330 2.38 -1.75 -17.76
N CYS A 331 1.16 -1.70 -18.29
CA CYS A 331 0.13 -0.73 -17.89
C CYS A 331 -0.13 -0.77 -16.38
N VAL A 332 -0.23 -1.97 -15.78
CA VAL A 332 -0.42 -2.13 -14.32
C VAL A 332 0.67 -1.44 -13.52
N CYS A 333 1.94 -1.66 -13.85
CA CYS A 333 3.06 -1.02 -13.15
C CYS A 333 3.06 0.49 -13.36
N ALA A 334 2.79 0.97 -14.58
CA ALA A 334 2.70 2.41 -14.86
C ALA A 334 1.59 3.06 -14.02
N LEU A 335 0.38 2.49 -14.01
CA LEU A 335 -0.76 2.98 -13.24
C LEU A 335 -0.53 2.92 -11.73
N GLN A 336 0.26 1.97 -11.24
CA GLN A 336 0.67 1.98 -9.84
C GLN A 336 1.57 3.18 -9.54
N ILE A 337 2.41 3.64 -10.48
CA ILE A 337 3.31 4.80 -10.27
C ILE A 337 2.54 6.14 -10.35
N ILE A 338 1.52 6.25 -11.20
CA ILE A 338 0.78 7.51 -11.44
C ILE A 338 0.25 8.20 -10.17
N PRO A 339 -0.37 7.51 -9.19
CA PRO A 339 -0.84 8.13 -7.95
C PRO A 339 0.25 8.83 -7.13
N GLU A 340 1.52 8.64 -7.46
CA GLU A 340 2.66 9.34 -6.84
C GLU A 340 2.98 10.65 -7.58
N ALA A 341 2.62 10.76 -8.86
CA ALA A 341 2.92 11.89 -9.75
C ALA A 341 1.75 12.87 -9.92
N LEU A 342 0.91 13.03 -8.88
CA LEU A 342 -0.42 13.68 -8.83
C LEU A 342 -0.60 15.07 -9.50
N SER A 343 0.40 15.64 -10.16
CA SER A 343 0.29 16.90 -10.87
C SER A 343 0.21 16.82 -12.39
N GLU A 344 0.74 15.80 -13.09
CA GLU A 344 0.99 15.91 -14.55
C GLU A 344 0.79 14.60 -15.34
N ASP A 345 0.66 14.69 -16.67
CA ASP A 345 0.58 13.54 -17.61
C ASP A 345 1.93 12.78 -17.74
N SER A 346 2.85 13.02 -16.80
CA SER A 346 4.19 12.50 -16.70
C SER A 346 4.39 11.67 -15.43
N ILE A 347 5.32 10.72 -15.48
CA ILE A 347 5.86 10.03 -14.31
C ILE A 347 7.38 10.03 -14.35
N PHE A 348 8.03 9.93 -13.19
CA PHE A 348 9.46 9.65 -13.15
C PHE A 348 9.70 8.20 -13.58
N CYS A 349 10.53 8.03 -14.61
CA CYS A 349 10.93 6.72 -15.09
C CYS A 349 11.61 5.94 -13.96
N PRO A 350 11.15 4.73 -13.62
CA PRO A 350 11.75 3.96 -12.53
C PRO A 350 13.16 3.42 -12.86
N TYR A 351 13.60 3.53 -14.11
CA TYR A 351 14.91 3.05 -14.56
C TYR A 351 15.96 4.16 -14.63
N CYS A 352 15.61 5.33 -15.17
CA CYS A 352 16.54 6.44 -15.37
C CYS A 352 16.20 7.69 -14.56
N ALA A 353 15.11 7.67 -13.78
CA ALA A 353 14.60 8.82 -13.01
C ALA A 353 14.25 10.07 -13.85
N GLN A 354 14.23 9.97 -15.17
CA GLN A 354 13.78 11.06 -16.05
C GLN A 354 12.26 11.20 -15.96
N GLU A 355 11.78 12.42 -15.72
CA GLU A 355 10.36 12.74 -15.85
C GLU A 355 9.93 12.56 -17.31
N SER A 356 8.86 11.80 -17.52
CA SER A 356 8.45 11.41 -18.85
C SER A 356 6.94 11.33 -19.00
N PRO A 357 6.36 11.91 -20.06
CA PRO A 357 4.97 11.67 -20.42
C PRO A 357 4.70 10.18 -20.66
N ILE A 358 3.48 9.77 -20.32
CA ILE A 358 2.97 8.41 -20.50
C ILE A 358 2.26 8.29 -21.85
N VAL A 359 2.74 7.39 -22.69
CA VAL A 359 2.09 7.03 -23.96
C VAL A 359 1.63 5.57 -23.88
N PHE A 360 0.32 5.31 -23.97
CA PHE A 360 -0.20 3.94 -24.01
C PHE A 360 0.04 3.33 -25.39
N LEU A 361 0.70 2.16 -25.45
CA LEU A 361 0.98 1.50 -26.72
C LEU A 361 -0.28 0.84 -27.27
N ALA A 362 -0.64 1.17 -28.51
CA ALA A 362 -1.69 0.54 -29.28
C ALA A 362 -1.06 -0.60 -30.11
N GLU A 363 -0.80 -1.72 -29.45
CA GLU A 363 -0.28 -2.93 -30.10
C GLU A 363 -1.46 -3.85 -30.40
N ASP A 364 -1.67 -4.17 -31.68
CA ASP A 364 -2.78 -4.94 -32.26
C ASP A 364 -3.10 -6.24 -31.51
N VAL A 365 -3.88 -6.09 -30.45
CA VAL A 365 -4.92 -7.04 -30.15
C VAL A 365 -6.19 -6.35 -30.59
N THR A 366 -7.19 -7.11 -30.99
CA THR A 366 -8.60 -6.74 -30.98
C THR A 366 -9.01 -6.26 -29.58
N THR A 367 -8.42 -5.15 -29.13
CA THR A 367 -8.52 -4.66 -27.76
C THR A 367 -9.97 -4.33 -27.56
N PRO A 368 -10.67 -5.03 -26.65
CA PRO A 368 -12.08 -4.76 -26.42
C PRO A 368 -12.24 -3.28 -26.11
N SER A 369 -13.31 -2.67 -26.62
CA SER A 369 -13.72 -1.28 -26.33
C SER A 369 -13.58 -0.88 -24.85
N ILE A 370 -13.60 -1.86 -23.95
CA ILE A 370 -13.28 -1.80 -22.51
C ILE A 370 -11.94 -1.12 -22.23
N ILE A 371 -10.86 -1.45 -22.95
CA ILE A 371 -9.53 -0.89 -22.71
C ILE A 371 -9.49 0.61 -23.04
N ILE A 372 -10.07 1.01 -24.17
CA ILE A 372 -10.16 2.42 -24.56
C ILE A 372 -11.05 3.17 -23.55
N ARG A 373 -12.13 2.55 -23.09
CA ARG A 373 -12.99 3.08 -22.02
C ARG A 373 -12.21 3.23 -20.71
N MET A 374 -11.37 2.26 -20.34
CA MET A 374 -10.52 2.32 -19.14
C MET A 374 -9.47 3.42 -19.27
N ILE A 375 -8.78 3.57 -20.41
CA ILE A 375 -7.81 4.65 -20.62
C ILE A 375 -8.50 6.01 -20.54
N ARG A 376 -9.67 6.18 -21.17
CA ARG A 376 -10.47 7.41 -21.05
C ARG A 376 -10.92 7.67 -19.61
N TYR A 377 -11.31 6.61 -18.90
CA TYR A 377 -11.69 6.68 -17.50
C TYR A 377 -10.50 7.11 -16.63
N ILE A 378 -9.32 6.50 -16.80
CA ILE A 378 -8.07 6.85 -16.13
C ILE A 378 -7.68 8.30 -16.43
N LYS A 379 -7.74 8.75 -17.69
CA LYS A 379 -7.52 10.16 -18.04
C LYS A 379 -8.46 11.09 -17.29
N ARG A 380 -9.75 10.75 -17.19
CA ARG A 380 -10.72 11.51 -16.38
C ARG A 380 -10.34 11.52 -14.89
N ILE A 381 -9.90 10.39 -14.34
CA ILE A 381 -9.42 10.30 -12.96
C ILE A 381 -8.24 11.25 -12.74
N ILE A 382 -7.24 11.23 -13.61
CA ILE A 382 -6.03 12.06 -13.53
C ILE A 382 -6.40 13.55 -13.58
N ILE A 383 -7.24 13.95 -14.54
CA ILE A 383 -7.72 15.34 -14.66
C ILE A 383 -8.43 15.77 -13.38
N THR A 384 -9.31 14.92 -12.84
CA THR A 384 -10.07 15.23 -11.62
C THR A 384 -9.13 15.37 -10.41
N SER A 385 -8.10 14.52 -10.32
CA SER A 385 -7.09 14.56 -9.26
C SER A 385 -6.22 15.83 -9.32
N SER A 386 -5.84 16.27 -10.52
CA SER A 386 -5.10 17.53 -10.71
C SER A 386 -5.92 18.74 -10.25
N ILE A 387 -7.22 18.78 -10.58
CA ILE A 387 -8.14 19.83 -10.11
C ILE A 387 -8.24 19.83 -8.57
N VAL A 388 -8.37 18.64 -7.96
CA VAL A 388 -8.40 18.48 -6.51
C VAL A 388 -7.12 19.02 -5.87
N THR A 389 -5.96 18.64 -6.40
CA THR A 389 -4.66 19.07 -5.88
C THR A 389 -4.47 20.59 -5.98
N ARG A 390 -4.87 21.20 -7.10
CA ARG A 390 -4.87 22.67 -7.28
C ARG A 390 -5.80 23.35 -6.28
N THR A 391 -6.98 22.79 -6.05
CA THR A 391 -7.96 23.30 -5.08
C THR A 391 -7.40 23.25 -3.65
N ILE A 392 -6.76 22.15 -3.25
CA ILE A 392 -6.15 22.02 -1.92
C ILE A 392 -5.02 23.06 -1.74
N ARG A 393 -4.15 23.25 -2.74
CA ARG A 393 -3.09 24.27 -2.70
C ARG A 393 -3.67 25.68 -2.58
N PHE A 394 -4.77 25.97 -3.29
CA PHE A 394 -5.46 27.25 -3.22
C PHE A 394 -6.06 27.50 -1.84
N VAL A 395 -6.76 26.52 -1.26
CA VAL A 395 -7.30 26.61 0.11
C VAL A 395 -6.19 26.83 1.14
N LYS A 396 -5.06 26.11 1.03
CA LYS A 396 -3.89 26.33 1.90
C LYS A 396 -3.34 27.74 1.79
N ARG A 397 -3.31 28.34 0.59
CA ARG A 397 -2.88 29.74 0.39
C ARG A 397 -3.84 30.74 1.01
N ILE A 398 -5.16 30.54 0.87
CA ILE A 398 -6.16 31.41 1.51
C ILE A 398 -6.03 31.33 3.03
N TYR A 399 -5.95 30.11 3.59
CA TYR A 399 -5.81 29.91 5.02
C TYR A 399 -4.58 30.63 5.58
N ARG A 400 -3.41 30.49 4.93
CA ARG A 400 -2.20 31.23 5.33
C ARG A 400 -2.37 32.74 5.30
N LYS A 401 -3.16 33.31 4.38
CA LYS A 401 -3.41 34.76 4.33
C LYS A 401 -4.40 35.25 5.39
N LEU A 402 -5.30 34.39 5.86
CA LEU A 402 -6.32 34.77 6.82
C LEU A 402 -5.86 34.59 8.27
N PHE A 403 -4.89 33.71 8.51
CA PHE A 403 -4.52 33.27 9.86
C PHE A 403 -3.02 33.36 10.17
N CYS A 404 -2.17 33.78 9.23
CA CYS A 404 -0.76 34.11 9.44
C CYS A 404 -0.50 35.51 8.88
#